data_AF-A0A959VK47-F1
#
_entry.id   AF-A0A959VK47-F1
#
_cell.length_a   1.000
_cell.length_b   1.000
_cell.length_c   1.000
_cell.angle_alpha   90.00
_cell.angle_beta   90.00
_cell.angle_gamma   90.00
#
_symmetry.space_group_name_H-M   'P 1'
#
loop_
_entity.id
_entity.type
_entity.pdbx_description
1 polymer ?
#
loop_
_entity_poly.entity_id
_entity_poly.type
_entity_poly.pdbx_seq_one_letter_code
_entity_poly.pdbx_strand_id
1 'polypeptide(L)'
;KYLGSTPIDQAMSGPMSRTPLAVQSFFLKRSLRMTVGRLTDFGLPEPDHDPLHAHPTVSSDLIARLGHGDLEVKPNIDHFDGSEVVFTDGSSEQIDLVIYCTGYRITFPFLDDEVISADDNRVDLYRRVASIEYPGLYFIGLIQPLGAIMPLAEAQSAWVADLIEGKCALPDRSTMAREVAREQARMKRRYVASKRHTIQVDFDDYRRLVEKERRESRVPAAA
;
A
#
# COMPACT_ATOMS: atom_id res chain seq x y z
N LYS A 1 12.16 6.59 -12.53
CA LYS A 1 11.12 7.07 -13.49
C LYS A 1 10.86 8.52 -13.20
N TYR A 2 10.96 9.39 -14.20
CA TYR A 2 11.01 10.84 -14.04
C TYR A 2 9.76 11.47 -14.68
N LEU A 3 9.26 12.57 -14.11
CA LEU A 3 8.31 13.48 -14.75
C LEU A 3 9.09 14.74 -15.12
N GLY A 4 9.46 14.88 -16.39
CA GLY A 4 10.48 15.85 -16.79
C GLY A 4 11.87 15.44 -16.30
N SER A 5 12.57 16.33 -15.57
CA SER A 5 13.91 16.09 -14.99
C SER A 5 13.90 15.61 -13.53
N THR A 6 12.73 15.43 -12.92
CA THR A 6 12.61 15.04 -11.51
C THR A 6 12.03 13.63 -11.37
N PRO A 7 12.57 12.77 -10.47
CA PRO A 7 11.98 11.48 -10.16
C PRO A 7 10.50 11.63 -9.73
N ILE A 8 9.62 10.73 -10.18
CA ILE A 8 8.18 10.81 -9.92
C ILE A 8 7.88 10.81 -8.42
N ASP A 9 8.61 10.02 -7.65
CA ASP A 9 8.56 9.98 -6.18
C ASP A 9 8.88 11.34 -5.55
N GLN A 10 9.84 12.10 -6.10
CA GLN A 10 10.12 13.46 -5.66
C GLN A 10 9.09 14.47 -6.15
N ALA A 11 8.60 14.35 -7.38
CA ALA A 11 7.55 15.22 -7.91
C ALA A 11 6.24 15.12 -7.10
N MET A 12 5.97 13.95 -6.53
CA MET A 12 4.83 13.70 -5.63
C MET A 12 5.02 14.27 -4.20
N SER A 13 6.22 14.74 -3.84
CA SER A 13 6.55 15.30 -2.51
C SER A 13 6.61 16.83 -2.47
N GLY A 14 6.30 17.52 -3.58
CA GLY A 14 6.29 18.99 -3.67
C GLY A 14 5.15 19.67 -2.89
N PRO A 15 5.01 21.01 -2.95
CA PRO A 15 3.99 21.77 -2.20
C PRO A 15 2.55 21.29 -2.46
N MET A 16 2.31 20.71 -3.63
CA MET A 16 1.01 20.19 -4.04
C MET A 16 0.58 18.94 -3.24
N SER A 17 1.52 18.18 -2.68
CA SER A 17 1.26 17.04 -1.79
C SER A 17 0.52 17.41 -0.50
N ARG A 18 0.54 18.70 -0.13
CA ARG A 18 -0.12 19.25 1.07
C ARG A 18 -1.55 19.73 0.83
N THR A 19 -2.03 19.68 -0.42
CA THR A 19 -3.39 20.10 -0.78
C THR A 19 -4.40 18.97 -0.56
N PRO A 20 -5.72 19.24 -0.48
CA PRO A 20 -6.72 18.18 -0.32
C PRO A 20 -6.64 17.13 -1.43
N LEU A 21 -6.83 15.84 -1.08
CA LEU A 21 -6.70 14.72 -2.03
C LEU A 21 -7.52 14.89 -3.30
N ALA A 22 -8.75 15.40 -3.21
CA ALA A 22 -9.60 15.64 -4.39
C ALA A 22 -8.95 16.61 -5.40
N VAL A 23 -8.24 17.63 -4.90
CA VAL A 23 -7.50 18.59 -5.73
C VAL A 23 -6.31 17.91 -6.38
N GLN A 24 -5.54 17.12 -5.61
CA GLN A 24 -4.42 16.35 -6.14
C GLN A 24 -4.86 15.36 -7.24
N SER A 25 -5.90 14.57 -6.97
CA SER A 25 -6.48 13.61 -7.93
C SER A 25 -6.99 14.29 -9.19
N PHE A 26 -7.64 15.46 -9.09
CA PHE A 26 -8.10 16.22 -10.25
C PHE A 26 -6.95 16.64 -11.17
N PHE A 27 -5.90 17.29 -10.61
CA PHE A 27 -4.76 17.74 -11.39
C PHE A 27 -3.96 16.57 -11.96
N LEU A 28 -3.77 15.50 -11.18
CA LEU A 28 -3.06 14.30 -11.65
C LEU A 28 -3.82 13.61 -12.78
N LYS A 29 -5.15 13.44 -12.65
CA LYS A 29 -6.00 12.86 -13.71
C LYS A 29 -5.92 13.67 -15.00
N ARG A 30 -5.96 15.01 -14.89
CA ARG A 30 -5.82 15.90 -16.05
C ARG A 30 -4.44 15.81 -16.68
N SER A 31 -3.38 15.79 -15.87
CA SER A 31 -2.01 15.67 -16.34
C SER A 31 -1.80 14.34 -17.09
N LEU A 32 -2.22 13.21 -16.50
CA LEU A 32 -2.16 11.89 -17.13
C LEU A 32 -2.91 11.85 -18.46
N ARG A 33 -4.11 12.45 -18.52
CA ARG A 33 -4.89 12.51 -19.75
C ARG A 33 -4.21 13.33 -20.85
N MET A 34 -3.42 14.34 -20.48
CA MET A 34 -2.68 15.17 -21.44
C MET A 34 -1.38 14.52 -21.91
N THR A 35 -0.69 13.77 -21.03
CA THR A 35 0.61 13.16 -21.36
C THR A 35 0.48 11.77 -21.98
N VAL A 36 -0.45 10.95 -21.49
CA VAL A 36 -0.64 9.56 -21.93
C VAL A 36 -1.84 9.41 -22.86
N GLY A 37 -2.90 10.21 -22.68
CA GLY A 37 -4.18 10.04 -23.37
C GLY A 37 -5.19 9.26 -22.52
N ARG A 38 -6.21 8.65 -23.14
CA ARG A 38 -7.14 7.77 -22.41
C ARG A 38 -6.57 6.36 -22.40
N LEU A 39 -6.54 5.72 -21.23
CA LEU A 39 -6.06 4.34 -21.11
C LEU A 39 -6.91 3.35 -21.93
N THR A 40 -8.20 3.68 -22.12
CA THR A 40 -9.13 2.92 -22.98
C THR A 40 -8.70 2.88 -24.44
N ASP A 41 -7.96 3.88 -24.92
CA ASP A 41 -7.45 3.91 -26.29
C ASP A 41 -6.35 2.84 -26.51
N PHE A 42 -5.80 2.30 -25.41
CA PHE A 42 -4.82 1.20 -25.38
C PHE A 42 -5.43 -0.13 -24.93
N GLY A 43 -6.76 -0.26 -24.93
CA GLY A 43 -7.47 -1.48 -24.53
C GLY A 43 -7.58 -1.72 -23.02
N LEU A 44 -7.05 -0.84 -22.18
CA LEU A 44 -7.22 -0.95 -20.72
C LEU A 44 -8.67 -0.58 -20.33
N PRO A 45 -9.25 -1.22 -19.30
CA PRO A 45 -10.56 -0.85 -18.80
C PRO A 45 -10.55 0.58 -18.26
N GLU A 46 -11.72 1.23 -18.27
CA GLU A 46 -11.85 2.54 -17.64
C GLU A 46 -11.61 2.41 -16.13
N PRO A 47 -10.72 3.24 -15.54
CA PRO A 47 -10.44 3.16 -14.10
C PRO A 47 -11.70 3.36 -13.26
N ASP A 48 -11.94 2.46 -12.32
CA ASP A 48 -13.10 2.45 -11.42
C ASP A 48 -12.92 3.33 -10.17
N HIS A 49 -11.75 3.94 -10.01
CA HIS A 49 -11.41 4.85 -8.92
C HIS A 49 -10.52 6.01 -9.39
N ASP A 50 -10.53 7.12 -8.64
CA ASP A 50 -9.69 8.26 -8.94
C ASP A 50 -8.21 7.99 -8.59
N PRO A 51 -7.24 8.62 -9.29
CA PRO A 51 -5.82 8.47 -9.00
C PRO A 51 -5.49 8.71 -7.52
N LEU A 52 -4.52 7.96 -7.01
CA LEU A 52 -4.05 7.95 -5.62
C LEU A 52 -4.95 7.23 -4.61
N HIS A 53 -6.15 6.77 -4.99
CA HIS A 53 -7.00 5.90 -4.15
C HIS A 53 -6.56 4.43 -4.17
N ALA A 54 -5.63 4.08 -5.06
CA ALA A 54 -4.82 2.88 -5.04
C ALA A 54 -3.39 3.23 -5.51
N HIS A 55 -2.42 2.34 -5.26
CA HIS A 55 -1.09 2.52 -5.80
C HIS A 55 -1.11 2.39 -7.33
N PRO A 56 -0.56 3.37 -8.07
CA PRO A 56 -0.54 3.30 -9.52
C PRO A 56 0.42 2.20 -9.97
N THR A 57 0.06 1.50 -11.05
CA THR A 57 1.00 0.66 -11.78
C THR A 57 2.02 1.55 -12.47
N VAL A 58 3.28 1.41 -12.08
CA VAL A 58 4.37 2.22 -12.61
C VAL A 58 5.14 1.37 -13.63
N SER A 59 4.90 1.56 -14.93
CA SER A 59 5.61 0.89 -16.03
C SER A 59 5.99 1.89 -17.13
N SER A 60 7.23 1.82 -17.64
CA SER A 60 7.68 2.64 -18.77
C SER A 60 7.27 2.04 -20.11
N ASP A 61 7.15 0.72 -20.15
CA ASP A 61 7.04 -0.02 -21.41
C ASP A 61 5.61 -0.50 -21.68
N LEU A 62 4.74 -0.51 -20.67
CA LEU A 62 3.37 -1.03 -20.80
C LEU A 62 2.58 -0.33 -21.91
N ILE A 63 2.50 1.01 -21.85
CA ILE A 63 1.73 1.79 -22.83
C ILE A 63 2.34 1.66 -24.23
N ALA A 64 3.66 1.69 -24.34
CA ALA A 64 4.35 1.56 -25.61
C ALA A 64 4.10 0.18 -26.25
N ARG A 65 4.21 -0.91 -25.47
CA ARG A 65 3.97 -2.28 -25.93
C ARG A 65 2.50 -2.52 -26.31
N LEU A 66 1.55 -1.95 -25.55
CA LEU A 66 0.14 -1.95 -25.93
C LEU A 66 -0.07 -1.23 -27.27
N GLY A 67 0.54 -0.05 -27.44
CA GLY A 67 0.45 0.71 -28.70
C GLY A 67 1.09 0.04 -29.91
N HIS A 68 2.12 -0.79 -29.70
CA HIS A 68 2.75 -1.58 -30.76
C HIS A 68 2.04 -2.91 -31.07
N GLY A 69 1.09 -3.34 -30.24
CA GLY A 69 0.41 -4.63 -30.37
C GLY A 69 1.20 -5.82 -29.83
N ASP A 70 2.29 -5.58 -29.09
CA ASP A 70 3.05 -6.64 -28.40
C ASP A 70 2.29 -7.21 -27.19
N LEU A 71 1.31 -6.47 -26.69
CA LEU A 71 0.46 -6.83 -25.57
C LEU A 71 -1.00 -6.60 -25.94
N GLU A 72 -1.86 -7.53 -25.52
CA GLU A 72 -3.30 -7.40 -25.61
C GLU A 72 -3.91 -7.49 -24.21
N VAL A 73 -4.88 -6.61 -23.92
CA VAL A 73 -5.62 -6.62 -22.66
C VAL A 73 -6.88 -7.46 -22.83
N LYS A 74 -7.04 -8.49 -22.00
CA LYS A 74 -8.24 -9.32 -21.93
C LYS A 74 -9.00 -9.10 -20.62
N PRO A 75 -10.31 -9.39 -20.58
CA PRO A 75 -11.06 -9.46 -19.33
C PRO A 75 -10.52 -10.55 -18.38
N ASN A 76 -11.16 -10.70 -17.22
CA ASN A 76 -10.80 -11.78 -16.31
C ASN A 76 -10.99 -13.15 -16.97
N ILE A 77 -10.20 -14.11 -16.50
CA ILE A 77 -10.39 -15.53 -16.84
C ILE A 77 -11.65 -16.03 -16.12
N ASP A 78 -12.54 -16.67 -16.86
CA ASP A 78 -13.71 -17.37 -16.33
C ASP A 78 -13.31 -18.80 -15.91
N HIS A 79 -12.79 -19.58 -16.85
CA HIS A 79 -12.27 -20.93 -16.60
C HIS A 79 -11.23 -21.37 -17.65
N PHE A 80 -10.60 -22.52 -17.40
CA PHE A 80 -9.71 -23.19 -18.35
C PHE A 80 -10.47 -24.37 -18.98
N ASP A 81 -10.42 -24.48 -20.30
CA ASP A 81 -10.97 -25.61 -21.06
C ASP A 81 -9.83 -26.29 -21.85
N GLY A 82 -9.22 -27.30 -21.22
CA GLY A 82 -8.03 -27.96 -21.77
C GLY A 82 -6.84 -27.00 -21.88
N SER A 83 -6.40 -26.72 -23.11
CA SER A 83 -5.33 -25.75 -23.43
C SER A 83 -5.85 -24.34 -23.75
N GLU A 84 -7.17 -24.17 -23.72
CA GLU A 84 -7.82 -22.89 -23.98
C GLU A 84 -8.16 -22.17 -22.66
N VAL A 85 -8.01 -20.85 -22.68
CA VAL A 85 -8.45 -19.95 -21.61
C VAL A 85 -9.73 -19.27 -22.08
N VAL A 86 -10.80 -19.44 -21.32
CA VAL A 86 -12.09 -18.78 -21.58
C VAL A 86 -12.19 -17.55 -20.69
N PHE A 87 -12.46 -16.39 -21.30
CA PHE A 87 -12.59 -15.10 -20.62
C PHE A 87 -14.05 -14.79 -20.29
N THR A 88 -14.26 -13.87 -19.34
CA THR A 88 -15.61 -13.52 -18.84
C THR A 88 -16.53 -12.85 -19.87
N ASP A 89 -16.00 -12.40 -21.01
CA ASP A 89 -16.80 -11.88 -22.13
C ASP A 89 -17.22 -12.97 -23.13
N GLY A 90 -16.83 -14.23 -22.87
CA GLY A 90 -17.11 -15.38 -23.72
C GLY A 90 -16.08 -15.60 -24.84
N SER A 91 -15.07 -14.74 -24.97
CA SER A 91 -13.93 -14.99 -25.87
C SER A 91 -13.02 -16.09 -25.30
N SER A 92 -12.25 -16.74 -26.17
CA SER A 92 -11.34 -17.82 -25.77
C SER A 92 -10.06 -17.81 -26.61
N GLU A 93 -8.94 -18.21 -26.00
CA GLU A 93 -7.64 -18.27 -26.68
C GLU A 93 -6.78 -19.44 -26.19
N GLN A 94 -5.98 -19.98 -27.10
CA GLN A 94 -4.96 -20.98 -26.79
C GLN A 94 -3.77 -20.30 -26.12
N ILE A 95 -3.41 -20.73 -24.91
CA ILE A 95 -2.35 -20.10 -24.10
C ILE A 95 -1.36 -21.17 -23.64
N ASP A 96 -0.10 -20.99 -24.00
CA ASP A 96 0.97 -21.93 -23.63
C ASP A 96 1.42 -21.79 -22.16
N LEU A 97 1.31 -20.59 -21.59
CA LEU A 97 1.83 -20.27 -20.26
C LEU A 97 0.95 -19.24 -19.53
N VAL A 98 0.59 -19.57 -18.30
CA VAL A 98 -0.12 -18.65 -17.39
C VAL A 98 0.82 -18.25 -16.26
N ILE A 99 1.01 -16.94 -16.08
CA ILE A 99 1.81 -16.39 -14.97
C ILE A 99 0.88 -15.63 -14.02
N TYR A 100 0.72 -16.15 -12.80
CA TYR A 100 -0.10 -15.52 -11.76
C TYR A 100 0.61 -14.35 -11.09
N CYS A 101 0.37 -13.14 -11.58
CA CYS A 101 0.82 -11.89 -10.97
C CYS A 101 -0.21 -11.34 -9.94
N THR A 102 -0.81 -12.21 -9.13
CA THR A 102 -1.98 -11.88 -8.29
C THR A 102 -1.67 -11.29 -6.92
N GLY A 103 -0.39 -11.19 -6.56
CA GLY A 103 0.10 -10.64 -5.29
C GLY A 103 0.52 -11.72 -4.29
N TYR A 104 0.62 -11.35 -3.01
CA TYR A 104 1.10 -12.22 -1.93
C TYR A 104 0.11 -12.30 -0.76
N ARG A 105 0.23 -13.38 0.02
CA ARG A 105 -0.45 -13.56 1.31
C ARG A 105 0.53 -13.27 2.45
N ILE A 106 0.06 -12.56 3.47
CA ILE A 106 0.82 -12.35 4.71
C ILE A 106 0.60 -13.58 5.59
N THR A 107 1.69 -14.19 6.06
CA THR A 107 1.66 -15.34 6.98
C THR A 107 2.84 -15.24 7.95
N PHE A 108 2.66 -15.76 9.16
CA PHE A 108 3.70 -15.85 10.19
C PHE A 108 3.83 -17.30 10.66
N PRO A 109 4.39 -18.22 9.85
CA PRO A 109 4.36 -19.66 10.13
C PRO A 109 5.18 -20.10 11.37
N PHE A 110 5.87 -19.15 11.99
CA PHE A 110 6.65 -19.33 13.22
C PHE A 110 5.93 -18.80 14.47
N LEU A 111 4.71 -18.25 14.33
CA LEU A 111 3.83 -17.83 15.41
C LEU A 111 2.53 -18.63 15.32
N ASP A 112 1.94 -18.98 16.47
CA ASP A 112 0.61 -19.58 16.50
C ASP A 112 -0.44 -18.55 16.04
N ASP A 113 -1.48 -19.03 15.35
CA ASP A 113 -2.57 -18.17 14.84
C ASP A 113 -3.31 -17.43 15.96
N GLU A 114 -3.30 -17.96 17.19
CA GLU A 114 -3.83 -17.30 18.40
C GLU A 114 -2.98 -16.11 18.86
N VAL A 115 -1.70 -16.06 18.48
CA VAL A 115 -0.81 -14.94 18.76
C VAL A 115 -1.05 -13.83 17.75
N ILE A 116 -1.04 -14.18 16.47
CA ILE A 116 -1.35 -13.23 15.40
C ILE A 116 -1.90 -13.94 14.17
N SER A 117 -3.13 -13.62 13.80
CA SER A 117 -3.67 -14.01 12.50
C SER A 117 -3.56 -12.87 11.50
N ALA A 118 -3.25 -13.21 10.25
CA ALA A 118 -3.20 -12.29 9.12
C ALA A 118 -4.38 -12.52 8.17
N ASP A 119 -5.57 -12.74 8.73
CA ASP A 119 -6.77 -13.06 7.96
C ASP A 119 -7.07 -11.95 6.95
N ASP A 120 -7.26 -12.34 5.70
CA ASP A 120 -7.42 -11.41 4.56
C ASP A 120 -6.28 -10.38 4.44
N ASN A 121 -5.06 -10.76 4.81
CA ASN A 121 -3.88 -9.90 4.89
C ASN A 121 -4.02 -8.74 5.90
N ARG A 122 -4.93 -8.83 6.88
CA ARG A 122 -5.12 -7.81 7.91
C ARG A 122 -4.41 -8.21 9.19
N VAL A 123 -3.63 -7.28 9.72
CA VAL A 123 -2.91 -7.45 10.99
C VAL A 123 -3.12 -6.19 11.83
N ASP A 124 -3.81 -6.34 12.96
CA ASP A 124 -4.20 -5.20 13.81
C ASP A 124 -3.09 -4.90 14.83
N LEU A 125 -2.23 -3.93 14.48
CA LEU A 125 -1.08 -3.51 15.28
C LEU A 125 -1.16 -2.03 15.61
N TYR A 126 -0.80 -1.67 16.84
CA TYR A 126 -0.69 -0.28 17.23
C TYR A 126 0.38 0.42 16.39
N ARG A 127 -0.04 1.48 15.67
CA ARG A 127 0.78 2.21 14.70
C ARG A 127 1.44 1.32 13.63
N ARG A 128 0.86 0.15 13.35
CA ARG A 128 1.44 -0.88 12.45
C ARG A 128 2.80 -1.43 12.91
N VAL A 129 3.06 -1.37 14.23
CA VAL A 129 4.32 -1.80 14.84
C VAL A 129 4.08 -2.73 16.02
N ALA A 130 3.39 -2.28 17.08
CA ALA A 130 3.34 -3.03 18.34
C ALA A 130 2.08 -3.90 18.45
N SER A 131 2.23 -5.12 18.97
CA SER A 131 1.09 -5.97 19.33
C SER A 131 0.32 -5.35 20.50
N ILE A 132 -1.02 -5.36 20.39
CA ILE A 132 -1.93 -4.92 21.46
C ILE A 132 -2.03 -5.97 22.57
N GLU A 133 -1.98 -7.24 22.18
CA GLU A 133 -2.23 -8.40 23.04
C GLU A 133 -0.97 -8.90 23.72
N TYR A 134 0.19 -8.79 23.05
CA TYR A 134 1.45 -9.37 23.49
C TYR A 134 2.52 -8.28 23.65
N PRO A 135 2.67 -7.69 24.86
CA PRO A 135 3.73 -6.71 25.13
C PRO A 135 5.13 -7.27 24.81
N GLY A 136 5.95 -6.48 24.14
CA GLY A 136 7.28 -6.89 23.68
C GLY A 136 7.32 -7.54 22.30
N LEU A 137 6.17 -7.80 21.67
CA LEU A 137 6.09 -8.25 20.28
C LEU A 137 5.91 -7.05 19.33
N TYR A 138 6.86 -6.90 18.41
CA TYR A 138 6.91 -5.79 17.44
C TYR A 138 7.12 -6.29 16.02
N PHE A 139 6.53 -5.58 15.06
CA PHE A 139 6.65 -5.83 13.63
C PHE A 139 7.29 -4.61 12.97
N ILE A 140 8.31 -4.86 12.15
CA ILE A 140 9.03 -3.84 11.41
C ILE A 140 8.89 -4.16 9.92
N GLY A 141 8.56 -3.15 9.12
CA GLY A 141 8.39 -3.28 7.68
C GLY A 141 7.09 -3.96 7.26
N LEU A 142 6.14 -4.22 8.17
CA LEU A 142 4.80 -4.73 7.83
C LEU A 142 3.87 -3.60 7.33
N ILE A 143 4.37 -2.86 6.33
CA ILE A 143 3.72 -1.69 5.73
C ILE A 143 4.07 -1.62 4.24
N GLN A 144 3.19 -1.02 3.44
CA GLN A 144 3.41 -0.78 2.02
C GLN A 144 3.21 0.71 1.72
N PRO A 145 4.29 1.51 1.70
CA PRO A 145 4.19 2.92 1.36
C PRO A 145 4.10 3.16 -0.14
N LEU A 146 3.56 4.32 -0.52
CA LEU A 146 3.85 4.91 -1.83
C LEU A 146 5.26 5.52 -1.81
N GLY A 147 6.29 4.69 -1.96
CA GLY A 147 7.70 5.11 -1.88
C GLY A 147 8.60 3.99 -1.38
N ALA A 148 9.82 4.34 -0.97
CA ALA A 148 10.76 3.38 -0.39
C ALA A 148 10.31 2.95 1.02
N ILE A 149 10.40 1.66 1.34
CA ILE A 149 10.08 1.17 2.69
C ILE A 149 11.19 1.44 3.70
N MET A 150 12.45 1.50 3.24
CA MET A 150 13.64 1.52 4.11
C MET A 150 13.63 2.67 5.12
N PRO A 151 13.31 3.93 4.76
CA PRO A 151 13.27 5.02 5.74
C PRO A 151 12.17 4.84 6.80
N LEU A 152 11.05 4.20 6.44
CA LEU A 152 9.96 3.94 7.38
C LEU A 152 10.31 2.79 8.32
N ALA A 153 10.92 1.73 7.81
CA ALA A 153 11.42 0.63 8.61
C ALA A 153 12.52 1.09 9.59
N GLU A 154 13.39 2.02 9.17
CA GLU A 154 14.37 2.66 10.06
C GLU A 154 13.69 3.44 11.19
N ALA A 155 12.69 4.27 10.86
CA ALA A 155 11.93 5.02 11.86
C ALA A 155 11.20 4.09 12.86
N GLN A 156 10.59 3.00 12.37
CA GLN A 156 9.98 1.96 13.21
C GLN A 156 11.03 1.32 14.13
N SER A 157 12.17 0.91 13.57
CA SER A 157 13.26 0.28 14.31
C SER A 157 13.79 1.16 15.43
N ALA A 158 13.97 2.47 15.15
CA ALA A 158 14.46 3.42 16.14
C ALA A 158 13.47 3.65 17.29
N TRP A 159 12.16 3.61 17.02
CA TRP A 159 11.15 3.67 18.07
C TRP A 159 11.10 2.38 18.89
N VAL A 160 11.15 1.22 18.23
CA VAL A 160 11.16 -0.10 18.89
C VAL A 160 12.40 -0.24 19.79
N ALA A 161 13.57 0.23 19.37
CA ALA A 161 14.77 0.25 20.20
C ALA A 161 14.56 1.06 21.49
N ASP A 162 13.99 2.27 21.40
CA ASP A 162 13.68 3.08 22.58
C ASP A 162 12.64 2.41 23.50
N LEU A 163 11.68 1.65 22.95
CA LEU A 163 10.72 0.87 23.74
C LEU A 163 11.41 -0.29 24.49
N ILE A 164 12.29 -1.03 23.83
CA ILE A 164 13.03 -2.16 24.42
C ILE A 164 13.97 -1.66 25.53
N GLU A 165 14.61 -0.50 25.34
CA GLU A 165 15.48 0.13 26.34
C GLU A 165 14.71 0.83 27.47
N GLY A 166 13.38 0.84 27.44
CA GLY A 166 12.55 1.52 28.44
C GLY A 166 12.61 3.05 28.37
N LYS A 167 13.19 3.62 27.32
CA LYS A 167 13.21 5.08 27.06
C LYS A 167 11.85 5.59 26.60
N CYS A 168 11.03 4.71 26.03
CA CYS A 168 9.64 4.99 25.66
C CYS A 168 8.69 3.97 26.29
N ALA A 169 7.44 4.35 26.48
CA ALA A 169 6.37 3.46 26.95
C ALA A 169 5.18 3.46 26.00
N LEU A 170 4.59 2.27 25.76
CA LEU A 170 3.33 2.16 25.04
C LEU A 170 2.17 2.63 25.93
N PRO A 171 1.10 3.20 25.33
CA PRO A 171 -0.12 3.49 26.07
C PRO A 171 -0.82 2.18 26.48
N ASP A 172 -1.86 2.30 27.32
CA ASP A 172 -2.64 1.14 27.74
C ASP A 172 -3.35 0.44 26.56
N ARG A 173 -3.69 -0.83 26.76
CA ARG A 173 -4.35 -1.69 25.76
C ARG A 173 -5.61 -1.06 25.16
N SER A 174 -6.44 -0.42 25.99
CA SER A 174 -7.69 0.19 25.53
C SER A 174 -7.42 1.38 24.60
N THR A 175 -6.39 2.17 24.91
CA THR A 175 -5.95 3.30 24.09
C THR A 175 -5.39 2.82 22.76
N MET A 176 -4.53 1.80 22.77
CA MET A 176 -4.02 1.18 21.54
C MET A 176 -5.15 0.65 20.65
N ALA A 177 -6.10 -0.10 21.21
CA ALA A 177 -7.23 -0.65 20.46
C ALA A 177 -8.12 0.44 19.84
N ARG A 178 -8.40 1.53 20.57
CA ARG A 178 -9.15 2.67 20.03
C ARG A 178 -8.43 3.34 18.87
N GLU A 179 -7.12 3.53 18.97
CA GLU A 179 -6.30 4.14 17.92
C GLU A 179 -6.24 3.26 16.66
N VAL A 180 -6.09 1.94 16.82
CA VAL A 180 -6.14 0.99 15.69
C VAL A 180 -7.50 1.04 15.01
N ALA A 181 -8.61 1.01 15.76
CA ALA A 181 -9.95 1.11 15.19
C ALA A 181 -10.17 2.44 14.42
N ARG A 182 -9.65 3.56 14.94
CA ARG A 182 -9.68 4.86 14.26
C ARG A 182 -8.87 4.84 12.97
N GLU A 183 -7.68 4.27 12.99
CA GLU A 183 -6.83 4.16 11.81
C GLU A 183 -7.50 3.29 10.73
N GLN A 184 -8.06 2.15 11.11
CA GLN A 184 -8.79 1.28 10.18
C GLN A 184 -9.99 2.00 9.54
N ALA A 185 -10.77 2.74 10.33
CA ALA A 185 -11.89 3.53 9.81
C ALA A 185 -11.43 4.63 8.84
N ARG A 186 -10.27 5.26 9.10
CA ARG A 186 -9.66 6.25 8.20
C ARG A 186 -9.17 5.61 6.90
N MET A 187 -8.48 4.47 6.98
CA MET A 187 -7.95 3.76 5.81
C MET A 187 -9.06 3.27 4.89
N LYS A 188 -10.17 2.75 5.46
CA LYS A 188 -11.36 2.35 4.70
C LYS A 188 -11.97 3.50 3.89
N ARG A 189 -11.78 4.75 4.32
CA ARG A 189 -12.22 5.96 3.58
C ARG A 189 -11.20 6.44 2.54
N ARG A 190 -9.92 6.10 2.72
CA ARG A 190 -8.78 6.60 1.93
C ARG A 190 -8.46 5.73 0.71
N TYR A 191 -8.62 4.41 0.84
CA TYR A 191 -8.27 3.42 -0.18
C TYR A 191 -9.47 2.54 -0.55
N VAL A 192 -9.49 2.06 -1.80
CA VAL A 192 -10.47 1.07 -2.25
C VAL A 192 -10.35 -0.19 -1.38
N ALA A 193 -11.49 -0.70 -0.90
CA ALA A 193 -11.54 -1.91 -0.08
C ALA A 193 -11.04 -3.12 -0.89
N SER A 194 -9.79 -3.52 -0.65
CA SER A 194 -9.16 -4.68 -1.28
C SER A 194 -8.17 -5.33 -0.31
N LYS A 195 -8.05 -6.67 -0.39
CA LYS A 195 -7.06 -7.45 0.38
C LYS A 195 -5.61 -7.06 0.03
N ARG A 196 -5.41 -6.33 -1.07
CA ARG A 196 -4.10 -5.77 -1.49
C ARG A 196 -3.73 -4.47 -0.76
N HIS A 197 -4.67 -3.83 -0.07
CA HIS A 197 -4.51 -2.48 0.47
C HIS A 197 -4.48 -2.42 2.01
N THR A 198 -4.44 -3.57 2.68
CA THR A 198 -4.56 -3.69 4.15
C THR A 198 -3.37 -3.09 4.91
N ILE A 199 -2.18 -3.09 4.30
CA ILE A 199 -0.95 -2.56 4.90
C ILE A 199 -0.49 -1.23 4.30
N GLN A 200 -1.33 -0.55 3.50
CA GLN A 200 -0.94 0.69 2.83
C GLN A 200 -0.78 1.87 3.80
N VAL A 201 0.22 2.70 3.52
CA VAL A 201 0.48 3.95 4.23
C VAL A 201 0.89 5.07 3.28
N ASP A 202 0.47 6.29 3.57
CA ASP A 202 1.02 7.49 2.92
C ASP A 202 2.38 7.81 3.58
N PHE A 203 3.46 7.86 2.77
CA PHE A 203 4.86 7.84 3.25
C PHE A 203 5.19 8.94 4.27
N ASP A 204 4.98 10.21 3.92
CA ASP A 204 5.36 11.35 4.78
C ASP A 204 4.49 11.46 6.03
N ASP A 205 3.21 11.10 5.92
CA ASP A 205 2.28 11.13 7.05
C ASP A 205 2.62 10.05 8.06
N TYR A 206 2.91 8.83 7.58
CA TYR A 206 3.29 7.72 8.44
C TYR A 206 4.64 7.94 9.10
N ARG A 207 5.64 8.46 8.37
CA ARG A 207 6.95 8.78 8.95
C ARG A 207 6.82 9.79 10.09
N ARG A 208 6.10 10.89 9.86
CA ARG A 208 5.84 11.91 10.89
C ARG A 208 5.05 11.35 12.07
N LEU A 209 4.13 10.42 11.84
CA LEU A 209 3.38 9.75 12.89
C LEU A 209 4.30 8.94 13.81
N VAL A 210 5.18 8.10 13.25
CA VAL A 210 6.10 7.27 14.03
C VAL A 210 7.12 8.13 14.78
N GLU A 211 7.69 9.14 14.12
CA GLU A 211 8.62 10.09 14.75
C GLU A 211 7.95 10.88 15.90
N LYS A 212 6.68 11.27 15.73
CA LYS A 212 5.88 11.92 16.77
C LYS A 212 5.63 10.97 17.94
N GLU A 213 5.21 9.75 17.67
CA GLU A 213 4.92 8.73 18.69
C GLU A 213 6.18 8.43 19.53
N ARG A 214 7.33 8.25 18.88
CA ARG A 214 8.63 8.09 19.56
C ARG A 214 8.99 9.27 20.46
N ARG A 215 8.65 10.50 20.07
CA ARG A 215 8.93 11.69 20.89
C ARG A 215 7.99 11.80 22.09
N GLU A 216 6.70 11.53 21.88
CA GLU A 216 5.65 11.70 22.89
C GLU A 216 5.59 10.55 23.90
N SER A 217 6.04 9.35 23.53
CA SER A 217 6.12 8.19 24.41
C SER A 217 7.35 8.19 25.33
N ARG A 218 8.22 9.20 25.26
CA ARG A 218 9.44 9.27 26.08
C ARG A 218 9.13 9.31 27.56
N VAL A 219 9.76 8.40 28.30
CA VAL A 219 9.70 8.35 29.77
C VAL A 219 10.85 9.22 30.31
N PRO A 220 10.62 10.04 31.35
CA PRO A 220 11.70 10.76 32.02
C PRO A 220 12.78 9.78 32.49
N ALA A 221 14.05 10.14 32.33
CA ALA A 221 15.13 9.35 32.90
C ALA A 221 14.92 9.22 34.41
N ALA A 222 15.00 7.99 34.95
CA ALA A 222 15.01 7.79 36.38
C ALA A 222 16.21 8.57 36.96
N ALA A 223 15.93 9.53 37.83
CA ALA A 223 16.92 10.36 38.52
C ALA A 223 17.72 9.54 39.54
#